data_AF-A0A9X5XA49-F1
#
_entry.id   AF-A0A9X5XA49-F1
#
_cell.length_a   1.000
_cell.length_b   1.000
_cell.length_c   1.000
_cell.angle_alpha   90.00
_cell.angle_beta   90.00
_cell.angle_gamma   90.00
#
_symmetry.space_group_name_H-M   'P 1'
#
loop_
_entity.id
_entity.type
_entity.pdbx_description
1 polymer ?
#
loop_
_entity_poly.entity_id
_entity_poly.type
_entity_poly.pdbx_seq_one_letter_code
_entity_poly.pdbx_strand_id
1 'polypeptide(L)'
;MSTTTTSDSRPSREKAPAGEKVADWADGRLGIYSLAKSNMRKIFPDHWSFMLGEICLYSFIIIILTGVYLTLFFHPSMNEVTYHGSYVPLQGQLMSEAFNSTMHISFGVRGGL
;
A
#
# COMPACT_ATOMS: atom_id res chain seq x y z
N MET A 1 50.00 34.15 -37.96
CA MET A 1 49.56 32.81 -37.51
C MET A 1 49.14 32.93 -36.07
N SER A 2 47.83 32.99 -35.82
CA SER A 2 47.25 33.25 -34.50
C SER A 2 47.10 31.95 -33.71
N THR A 3 47.57 31.97 -32.47
CA THR A 3 47.44 30.90 -31.47
C THR A 3 46.01 30.85 -30.94
N THR A 4 45.31 29.73 -31.16
CA THR A 4 44.00 29.46 -30.55
C THR A 4 44.18 28.47 -29.40
N THR A 5 44.14 28.98 -28.17
CA THR A 5 44.00 28.18 -26.94
C THR A 5 42.55 27.73 -26.81
N THR A 6 42.28 26.44 -27.03
CA THR A 6 40.97 25.85 -26.72
C THR A 6 40.97 25.42 -25.24
N SER A 7 40.09 26.07 -24.47
CA SER A 7 39.82 25.80 -23.07
C SER A 7 39.29 24.38 -22.83
N ASP A 8 39.94 23.63 -21.93
CA ASP A 8 39.47 22.36 -21.37
C ASP A 8 38.26 22.59 -20.46
N SER A 9 37.04 22.46 -21.00
CA SER A 9 35.80 22.51 -20.24
C SER A 9 35.44 21.10 -19.74
N ARG A 10 35.93 20.73 -18.56
CA ARG A 10 35.47 19.52 -17.86
C ARG A 10 34.07 19.78 -17.28
N PRO A 11 33.06 18.94 -17.56
CA PRO A 11 31.76 19.12 -16.93
C PRO A 11 31.90 18.83 -15.44
N SER A 12 31.52 19.82 -14.64
CA SER A 12 31.40 19.72 -13.19
C SER A 12 30.51 18.52 -12.84
N ARG A 13 31.05 17.59 -12.05
CA ARG A 13 30.36 16.39 -11.56
C ARG A 13 29.22 16.86 -10.65
N GLU A 14 28.05 17.02 -11.25
CA GLU A 14 26.82 17.36 -10.55
C GLU A 14 26.61 16.34 -9.43
N LYS A 15 26.45 16.83 -8.20
CA LYS A 15 26.31 15.97 -7.02
C LYS A 15 25.05 15.14 -7.19
N ALA A 16 25.23 13.87 -7.54
CA ALA A 16 24.24 12.81 -7.56
C ALA A 16 23.24 13.00 -6.40
N PRO A 17 21.92 13.16 -6.67
CA PRO A 17 20.93 13.33 -5.62
C PRO A 17 20.98 12.15 -4.65
N ALA A 18 20.62 12.37 -3.38
CA ALA A 18 20.76 11.36 -2.32
C ALA A 18 20.11 10.00 -2.67
N GLY A 19 19.11 9.98 -3.56
CA GLY A 19 18.50 8.76 -4.09
C GLY A 19 19.43 7.91 -4.96
N GLU A 20 20.35 8.50 -5.70
CA GLU A 20 21.30 7.78 -6.57
C GLU A 20 22.33 7.01 -5.74
N LYS A 21 22.77 7.56 -4.60
CA LYS A 21 23.66 6.86 -3.66
C LYS A 21 23.00 5.67 -2.96
N VAL A 22 21.71 5.78 -2.64
CA VAL A 22 20.94 4.67 -2.04
C VAL A 22 20.66 3.60 -3.09
N ALA A 23 20.36 4.01 -4.33
CA ALA A 23 20.21 3.10 -5.46
C ALA A 23 21.51 2.34 -5.76
N ASP A 24 22.66 3.02 -5.82
CA ASP A 24 23.97 2.41 -6.05
C ASP A 24 24.37 1.43 -4.93
N TRP A 25 24.08 1.76 -3.67
CA TRP A 25 24.36 0.88 -2.54
C TRP A 25 23.47 -0.37 -2.54
N ALA A 26 22.18 -0.20 -2.87
CA ALA A 26 21.25 -1.31 -2.98
C ALA A 26 21.56 -2.18 -4.20
N ASP A 27 21.93 -1.59 -5.33
CA ASP A 27 22.29 -2.31 -6.55
C ASP A 27 23.59 -3.08 -6.39
N GLY A 28 24.60 -2.48 -5.75
CA GLY A 28 25.88 -3.14 -5.45
C GLY A 28 25.75 -4.38 -4.53
N ARG A 29 24.63 -4.54 -3.82
CA ARG A 29 24.37 -5.71 -2.95
C ARG A 29 23.30 -6.66 -3.47
N LEU A 30 22.29 -6.17 -4.18
CA LEU A 30 21.08 -6.92 -4.53
C LEU A 30 20.88 -7.05 -6.05
N GLY A 31 21.65 -6.35 -6.88
CA GLY A 31 21.53 -6.41 -8.34
C GLY A 31 20.12 -6.01 -8.83
N ILE A 32 19.49 -5.05 -8.15
CA ILE A 32 18.09 -4.64 -8.37
C ILE A 32 17.91 -4.13 -9.80
N TYR A 33 18.91 -3.49 -10.42
CA TYR A 33 18.82 -3.01 -11.79
C TYR A 33 18.65 -4.13 -12.81
N SER A 34 19.30 -5.28 -12.62
CA SER A 34 19.20 -6.41 -13.56
C SER A 34 17.81 -7.05 -13.51
N LEU A 35 17.29 -7.27 -12.29
CA LEU A 35 15.96 -7.83 -12.07
C LEU A 35 14.84 -6.87 -12.48
N ALA A 36 14.97 -5.58 -12.13
CA ALA A 36 14.01 -4.55 -12.54
C ALA A 36 13.99 -4.38 -14.07
N LYS A 37 15.15 -4.32 -14.72
CA LYS A 37 15.26 -4.21 -16.19
C LYS A 37 14.69 -5.43 -16.91
N SER A 38 14.83 -6.62 -16.33
CA SER A 38 14.22 -7.85 -16.87
C SER A 38 12.69 -7.82 -16.75
N ASN A 39 12.16 -7.34 -15.62
CA ASN A 39 10.71 -7.24 -15.40
C ASN A 39 10.06 -6.15 -16.25
N MET A 40 10.76 -5.02 -16.51
CA MET A 40 10.26 -3.94 -17.37
C MET A 40 10.16 -4.30 -18.85
N ARG A 41 10.88 -5.33 -19.30
CA ARG A 41 10.83 -5.83 -20.69
C ARG A 41 9.70 -6.84 -20.92
N LYS A 42 8.84 -7.07 -19.92
CA LYS A 42 7.74 -8.02 -20.04
C LYS A 42 6.61 -7.36 -20.83
N ILE A 43 6.47 -7.75 -22.10
CA ILE A 43 5.35 -7.34 -22.94
C ILE A 43 4.10 -8.05 -22.41
N PHE A 44 3.10 -7.29 -21.99
CA PHE A 44 1.80 -7.82 -21.60
C PHE A 44 0.81 -7.69 -22.76
N PRO A 45 0.05 -8.76 -23.09
CA PRO A 45 -1.00 -8.70 -24.10
C PRO A 45 -2.12 -7.73 -23.72
N ASP A 46 -2.67 -7.01 -24.70
CA ASP A 46 -3.70 -5.97 -24.59
C ASP A 46 -5.14 -6.52 -24.74
N HIS A 47 -5.36 -7.79 -24.38
CA HIS A 47 -6.70 -8.37 -24.36
C HIS A 47 -7.46 -7.94 -23.11
N TRP A 48 -8.74 -7.61 -23.27
CA TRP A 48 -9.61 -7.19 -22.16
C TRP A 48 -9.66 -8.18 -21.00
N SER A 49 -9.64 -9.48 -21.30
CA SER A 49 -9.63 -10.52 -20.26
C SER A 49 -8.34 -10.55 -19.43
N PHE A 50 -7.23 -10.01 -19.91
CA PHE A 50 -5.98 -9.92 -19.15
C PHE A 50 -6.11 -8.92 -17.98
N MET A 51 -6.88 -7.84 -18.17
CA MET A 51 -7.14 -6.83 -17.15
C MET A 51 -7.93 -7.37 -15.94
N LEU A 52 -8.67 -8.46 -16.10
CA LEU A 52 -9.43 -9.08 -14.99
C LEU A 52 -8.51 -9.58 -13.87
N GLY A 53 -7.33 -10.12 -14.22
CA GLY A 53 -6.35 -10.57 -13.23
C GLY A 53 -5.77 -9.40 -12.42
N GLU A 54 -5.52 -8.27 -13.08
CA GLU A 54 -5.05 -7.05 -12.45
C GLU A 54 -6.11 -6.45 -11.51
N ILE A 55 -7.38 -6.43 -11.93
CA ILE A 55 -8.50 -6.03 -11.07
C ILE A 55 -8.59 -6.92 -9.83
N CYS A 56 -8.51 -8.24 -9.98
CA CYS A 56 -8.50 -9.18 -8.86
C CYS A 56 -7.35 -8.89 -7.88
N LEU A 57 -6.14 -8.61 -8.39
CA LEU A 57 -5.00 -8.27 -7.56
C LEU A 57 -5.23 -6.96 -6.79
N TYR A 58 -5.73 -5.92 -7.45
CA TYR A 58 -6.03 -4.65 -6.79
C TYR A 58 -7.14 -4.77 -5.76
N SER A 59 -8.23 -5.48 -6.08
CA SER A 59 -9.30 -5.76 -5.11
C SER A 59 -8.78 -6.55 -3.91
N PHE A 60 -7.91 -7.53 -4.13
CA PHE A 60 -7.29 -8.29 -3.05
C PHE A 60 -6.42 -7.42 -2.13
N ILE A 61 -5.61 -6.52 -2.69
CA ILE A 61 -4.82 -5.56 -1.92
C ILE A 61 -5.74 -4.66 -1.08
N ILE A 62 -6.82 -4.14 -1.66
CA ILE A 62 -7.80 -3.32 -0.94
C ILE A 62 -8.40 -4.11 0.23
N ILE A 63 -8.81 -5.36 0.00
CA ILE A 63 -9.38 -6.24 1.05
C ILE A 63 -8.38 -6.50 2.18
N ILE A 64 -7.09 -6.69 1.86
CA ILE A 64 -6.07 -6.86 2.90
C ILE A 64 -5.94 -5.59 3.72
N LEU A 65 -5.81 -4.43 3.07
CA LEU A 65 -5.61 -3.16 3.77
C LEU A 65 -6.79 -2.81 4.66
N THR A 66 -8.01 -2.94 4.14
CA THR A 66 -9.24 -2.71 4.93
C THR A 66 -9.42 -3.79 5.98
N GLY A 67 -9.19 -5.05 5.66
CA GLY A 67 -9.29 -6.17 6.60
C GLY A 67 -8.36 -6.01 7.80
N VAL A 68 -7.09 -5.65 7.57
CA VAL A 68 -6.13 -5.36 8.64
C VAL A 68 -6.64 -4.23 9.53
N TYR A 69 -7.18 -3.16 8.96
CA TYR A 69 -7.80 -2.08 9.73
C TYR A 69 -8.97 -2.59 10.60
N LEU A 70 -9.88 -3.38 10.04
CA LEU A 70 -11.02 -3.93 10.80
C LEU A 70 -10.57 -4.87 11.93
N THR A 71 -9.52 -5.67 11.71
CA THR A 71 -9.03 -6.62 12.74
C THR A 71 -8.50 -5.94 14.00
N LEU A 72 -8.10 -4.67 13.94
CA LEU A 72 -7.65 -3.92 15.12
C LEU A 72 -8.79 -3.55 16.08
N PHE A 73 -10.03 -3.52 15.59
CA PHE A 73 -11.22 -3.09 16.35
C PHE A 73 -12.25 -4.21 16.56
N PHE A 74 -12.10 -5.35 15.88
CA PHE A 74 -13.05 -6.46 15.92
C PHE A 74 -12.74 -7.42 17.08
N HIS A 75 -13.77 -7.76 17.87
CA HIS A 75 -13.67 -8.72 18.98
C HIS A 75 -14.35 -10.05 18.61
N PRO A 76 -13.60 -11.10 18.23
CA PRO A 76 -14.17 -12.37 17.78
C PRO A 76 -14.63 -13.23 18.96
N SER A 77 -15.80 -12.94 19.53
CA SER A 77 -16.36 -13.69 20.66
C SER A 77 -17.88 -13.90 20.50
N MET A 78 -18.34 -15.10 20.86
CA MET A 78 -19.76 -15.48 20.87
C MET A 78 -20.40 -15.30 22.25
N ASN A 79 -19.72 -14.64 23.18
CA ASN A 79 -20.27 -14.32 24.49
C ASN A 79 -21.47 -13.37 24.34
N GLU A 80 -22.53 -13.60 25.11
CA GLU A 80 -23.70 -12.72 25.10
C GLU A 80 -23.44 -11.49 25.95
N VAL A 81 -23.62 -10.31 25.35
CA VAL A 81 -23.48 -9.01 26.00
C VAL A 81 -24.71 -8.16 25.73
N THR A 82 -25.07 -7.31 26.69
CA THR A 82 -26.15 -6.34 26.52
C THR A 82 -25.61 -5.12 25.78
N TYR A 83 -26.28 -4.70 24.71
CA TYR A 83 -25.86 -3.53 23.93
C TYR A 83 -26.10 -2.23 24.66
N HIS A 84 -25.04 -1.43 24.79
CA HIS A 84 -25.05 -0.10 25.42
C HIS A 84 -24.41 1.00 24.53
N GLY A 85 -24.38 0.79 23.21
CA GLY A 85 -23.70 1.69 22.27
C GLY A 85 -24.56 2.87 21.78
N SER A 86 -24.06 3.56 20.74
CA SER A 86 -24.69 4.76 20.18
C SER A 86 -25.99 4.49 19.41
N TYR A 87 -26.27 3.24 19.03
CA TYR A 87 -27.45 2.89 18.25
C TYR A 87 -28.66 2.59 19.15
N VAL A 88 -29.42 3.64 19.46
CA VAL A 88 -30.56 3.63 20.39
C VAL A 88 -31.58 2.49 20.16
N PRO A 89 -31.94 2.09 18.91
CA PRO A 89 -32.93 1.03 18.70
C PRO A 89 -32.52 -0.35 19.23
N LEU A 90 -31.22 -0.61 19.43
CA LEU A 90 -30.73 -1.89 19.94
C LEU A 90 -30.36 -1.82 21.43
N GLN A 91 -30.58 -0.69 22.10
CA GLN A 91 -30.20 -0.49 23.49
C GLN A 91 -30.93 -1.47 24.41
N GLY A 92 -30.15 -2.23 25.19
CA GLY A 92 -30.69 -3.23 26.12
C GLY A 92 -30.93 -4.62 25.51
N GLN A 93 -30.69 -4.82 24.22
CA GLN A 93 -30.83 -6.13 23.58
C GLN A 93 -29.58 -7.01 23.80
N LEU A 94 -29.80 -8.31 24.01
CA LEU A 94 -28.74 -9.31 24.07
C LEU A 94 -28.22 -9.61 22.66
N MET A 95 -26.90 -9.53 22.49
CA MET A 95 -26.21 -9.83 21.23
C MET A 95 -24.84 -10.44 21.50
N SER A 96 -24.23 -11.08 20.50
CA SER A 96 -22.86 -11.54 20.64
C SER A 96 -21.89 -10.36 20.75
N GLU A 97 -20.80 -10.56 21.50
CA GLU A 97 -19.71 -9.60 21.60
C GLU A 97 -19.13 -9.25 20.21
N ALA A 98 -19.06 -10.22 19.31
CA ALA A 98 -18.71 -10.01 17.90
C ALA A 98 -19.65 -8.99 17.23
N PHE A 99 -20.97 -9.15 17.36
CA PHE A 99 -21.94 -8.23 16.77
C PHE A 99 -21.86 -6.83 17.41
N ASN A 100 -21.67 -6.75 18.74
CA ASN A 100 -21.45 -5.50 19.44
C ASN A 100 -20.20 -4.76 18.92
N SER A 101 -19.10 -5.47 18.69
CA SER A 101 -17.87 -4.88 18.14
C SER A 101 -18.04 -4.35 16.71
N THR A 102 -18.82 -5.02 15.86
CA THR A 102 -19.18 -4.52 14.53
C THR A 102 -19.98 -3.22 14.62
N MET A 103 -20.95 -3.14 15.53
CA MET A 103 -21.73 -1.92 15.76
C MET A 103 -20.83 -0.78 16.27
N HIS A 104 -19.85 -1.09 17.12
CA HIS A 104 -18.87 -0.12 17.59
C HIS A 104 -17.97 0.37 16.45
N ILE A 105 -17.52 -0.51 15.55
CA ILE A 105 -16.77 -0.10 14.35
C ILE A 105 -17.62 0.86 13.51
N SER A 106 -18.87 0.51 13.21
CA SER A 106 -19.72 1.33 12.34
C SER A 106 -20.05 2.71 12.90
N PHE A 107 -20.29 2.85 14.21
CA PHE A 107 -20.82 4.09 14.80
C PHE A 107 -19.88 4.80 15.78
N GLY A 108 -18.91 4.08 16.34
CA GLY A 108 -17.98 4.58 17.35
C GLY A 108 -16.61 4.96 16.81
N VAL A 109 -16.17 4.35 15.68
CA VAL A 109 -14.85 4.59 15.10
C VAL A 109 -14.94 5.54 13.92
N ARG A 110 -14.10 6.58 13.91
CA ARG A 110 -14.03 7.55 12.81
C ARG A 110 -13.52 6.87 11.53
N GLY A 111 -14.37 6.80 10.51
CA GLY A 111 -14.08 6.09 9.26
C GLY A 111 -14.42 4.60 9.28
N GLY A 112 -15.29 4.16 10.21
CA GLY A 112 -15.84 2.80 10.21
C GLY A 112 -17.04 2.61 9.27
N LEU A 113 -17.94 3.59 9.20
CA LEU A 113 -19.05 3.69 8.24
C LEU A 113 -19.42 5.16 7.98
#